data_AF-A0A975SEY7-F1
#
_entry.id   AF-A0A975SEY7-F1
#
_cell.length_a   1.000
_cell.length_b   1.000
_cell.length_c   1.000
_cell.angle_alpha   90.00
_cell.angle_beta   90.00
_cell.angle_gamma   90.00
#
_symmetry.space_group_name_H-M   'P 1'
#
loop_
_entity.id
_entity.type
_entity.pdbx_description
1 polymer ?
#
loop_
_entity_poly.entity_id
_entity_poly.type
_entity_poly.pdbx_seq_one_letter_code
_entity_poly.pdbx_strand_id
1 'polypeptide(L)'
;MTDELTPGVDGDRLTHVRPDGAVLMVDVTDKAVTKRIAHATATLNTRPDVIALLLAGDLPKGEALATARVAGILGAKQTSNLIPLCHPLPLSGATIDFTAEHDRVIIRSMVKTTGVTGVEMEALTAASIAALTLYDMIKAVDKTASITDIAVLAKSGGKSGDWVREDGVNGQSAAPRDLASQTEPAHTHETAHQPGTVAQ
;
A
#
# COMPACT_ATOMS: atom_id res chain seq x y z
N MET A 1 -7.30 38.97 -25.96
CA MET A 1 -6.90 39.51 -24.64
C MET A 1 -6.29 38.34 -23.90
N THR A 2 -4.97 38.23 -24.01
CA THR A 2 -4.15 37.12 -23.51
C THR A 2 -4.03 37.24 -22.00
N ASP A 3 -4.56 36.26 -21.26
CA ASP A 3 -4.32 36.15 -19.82
C ASP A 3 -3.09 35.25 -19.64
N GLU A 4 -1.93 35.89 -19.55
CA GLU A 4 -0.65 35.23 -19.29
C GLU A 4 -0.65 34.68 -17.86
N LEU A 5 -0.68 33.35 -17.75
CA LEU A 5 -0.42 32.64 -16.51
C LEU A 5 1.06 32.83 -16.13
N THR A 6 1.33 33.79 -15.24
CA THR A 6 2.62 33.89 -14.56
C THR A 6 2.86 32.65 -13.69
N PRO A 7 4.01 31.96 -13.80
CA PRO A 7 4.34 30.86 -12.92
C PRO A 7 4.80 31.41 -11.57
N GLY A 8 3.89 31.44 -10.59
CA GLY A 8 4.22 31.71 -9.20
C GLY A 8 5.07 30.59 -8.62
N VAL A 9 6.32 30.91 -8.29
CA VAL A 9 7.16 30.14 -7.35
C VAL A 9 6.84 30.64 -5.95
N ASP A 10 6.94 29.73 -4.97
CA ASP A 10 6.85 29.92 -3.50
C ASP A 10 5.52 29.56 -2.80
N GLY A 11 5.70 29.09 -1.57
CA GLY A 11 4.82 28.18 -0.83
C GLY A 11 3.44 28.72 -0.44
N ASP A 12 2.61 27.77 -0.02
CA ASP A 12 1.34 27.94 0.69
C ASP A 12 0.06 28.28 -0.12
N ARG A 13 0.03 28.04 -1.44
CA ARG A 13 -1.26 27.89 -2.16
C ARG A 13 -1.72 26.44 -2.18
N LEU A 14 -2.90 26.18 -1.61
CA LEU A 14 -3.62 24.92 -1.79
C LEU A 14 -3.83 24.67 -3.29
N THR A 15 -3.16 23.66 -3.85
CA THR A 15 -3.17 23.39 -5.29
C THR A 15 -4.52 22.85 -5.80
N HIS A 16 -5.39 22.39 -4.90
CA HIS A 16 -6.68 21.76 -5.23
C HIS A 16 -7.88 22.70 -5.18
N VAL A 17 -7.66 23.99 -4.91
CA VAL A 17 -8.74 24.98 -4.76
C VAL A 17 -8.46 26.19 -5.64
N ARG A 18 -9.43 26.55 -6.48
CA ARG A 18 -9.38 27.77 -7.31
C ARG A 18 -9.59 29.01 -6.44
N PRO A 19 -9.23 30.22 -6.94
CA PRO A 19 -9.53 31.48 -6.27
C PRO A 19 -11.03 31.73 -5.99
N ASP A 20 -11.93 31.07 -6.73
CA ASP A 20 -13.39 31.13 -6.53
C ASP A 20 -13.92 30.08 -5.53
N GLY A 21 -13.04 29.28 -4.92
CA GLY A 21 -13.39 28.22 -3.98
C GLY A 21 -13.77 26.88 -4.62
N ALA A 22 -13.78 26.77 -5.95
CA ALA A 22 -14.06 25.51 -6.63
C ALA A 22 -12.90 24.51 -6.49
N VAL A 23 -13.26 23.24 -6.26
CA VAL A 23 -12.31 22.14 -6.15
C VAL A 23 -11.89 21.70 -7.56
N LEU A 24 -10.58 21.51 -7.79
CA LEU A 24 -10.05 21.05 -9.07
C LEU A 24 -8.97 19.96 -8.91
N MET A 25 -8.91 19.07 -9.89
CA MET A 25 -7.78 18.17 -10.06
C MET A 25 -6.63 18.93 -10.73
N VAL A 26 -5.48 19.01 -10.06
CA VAL A 26 -4.31 19.79 -10.50
C VAL A 26 -3.86 19.36 -11.90
N ASP A 27 -3.61 20.31 -12.80
CA ASP A 27 -2.99 19.99 -14.10
C ASP A 27 -1.53 19.57 -13.91
N VAL A 28 -1.17 18.44 -14.52
CA VAL A 28 0.14 17.80 -14.42
C VAL A 28 0.77 17.56 -15.79
N THR A 29 0.21 18.12 -16.87
CA THR A 29 0.61 17.89 -18.25
C THR A 29 2.10 18.17 -18.50
N ASP A 30 2.60 19.30 -17.98
CA ASP A 30 3.99 19.73 -18.20
C ASP A 30 4.99 19.15 -17.18
N LYS A 31 4.54 18.28 -16.27
CA LYS A 31 5.43 17.66 -15.28
C LYS A 31 6.19 16.51 -15.91
N ALA A 32 7.47 16.39 -15.56
CA ALA A 32 8.30 15.28 -16.02
C ALA A 32 7.80 13.92 -15.50
N VAL A 33 7.84 12.92 -16.38
CA VAL A 33 7.61 11.52 -16.04
C VAL A 33 8.84 10.97 -15.33
N THR A 34 8.68 10.49 -14.10
CA THR A 34 9.78 9.91 -13.29
C THR A 34 9.32 8.61 -12.63
N LYS A 35 10.28 7.77 -12.22
CA LYS A 35 10.00 6.67 -11.28
C LYS A 35 9.55 7.26 -9.95
N ARG A 36 8.52 6.68 -9.36
CA ARG A 36 7.92 7.13 -8.10
C ARG A 36 7.54 5.94 -7.25
N ILE A 37 7.86 6.02 -5.97
CA ILE A 37 7.55 4.98 -4.99
C ILE A 37 6.98 5.67 -3.76
N ALA A 38 5.97 5.07 -3.15
CA ALA A 38 5.49 5.46 -1.83
C ALA A 38 5.30 4.24 -0.94
N HIS A 39 5.61 4.41 0.33
CA HIS A 39 5.39 3.44 1.39
C HIS A 39 4.38 4.02 2.38
N ALA A 40 3.42 3.22 2.80
CA ALA A 40 2.47 3.60 3.83
C ALA A 40 2.24 2.46 4.82
N THR A 41 1.71 2.80 5.99
CA THR A 41 1.35 1.85 7.03
C THR A 41 -0.07 2.06 7.50
N ALA A 42 -0.61 1.04 8.15
CA ALA A 42 -1.82 1.02 8.96
C ALA A 42 -1.61 -0.04 10.06
N THR A 43 -2.29 0.07 11.19
CA THR A 43 -2.22 -0.93 12.26
C THR A 43 -3.62 -1.36 12.65
N LEU A 44 -3.87 -2.66 12.71
CA LEU A 44 -5.08 -3.21 13.31
C LEU A 44 -4.76 -3.68 14.73
N ASN A 45 -5.30 -3.00 15.74
CA ASN A 45 -5.20 -3.42 17.13
C ASN A 45 -6.37 -4.35 17.47
N THR A 46 -6.07 -5.46 18.14
CA THR A 46 -7.03 -6.52 18.49
C THR A 46 -6.54 -7.27 19.72
N ARG A 47 -7.27 -8.28 20.18
CA ARG A 47 -6.83 -9.09 21.32
C ARG A 47 -5.80 -10.17 20.92
N PRO A 48 -4.93 -10.59 21.85
CA PRO A 48 -3.97 -11.66 21.59
C PRO A 48 -4.56 -13.00 21.14
N ASP A 49 -5.75 -13.36 21.64
CA ASP A 49 -6.45 -14.58 21.19
C ASP A 49 -6.82 -14.51 19.70
N VAL A 50 -7.17 -13.32 19.20
CA VAL A 50 -7.50 -13.11 17.78
C VAL A 50 -6.25 -13.13 16.91
N ILE A 51 -5.12 -12.60 17.39
CA ILE A 51 -3.83 -12.74 16.70
C ILE A 51 -3.47 -14.22 16.52
N ALA A 52 -3.66 -15.04 17.55
CA ALA A 52 -3.40 -16.48 17.44
C ALA A 52 -4.28 -17.14 16.37
N LEU A 53 -5.58 -16.81 16.32
CA LEU A 53 -6.49 -17.29 15.27
C LEU A 53 -6.06 -16.83 13.87
N LEU A 54 -5.65 -15.57 13.73
CA LEU A 54 -5.15 -15.00 12.47
C LEU A 54 -3.93 -15.74 11.94
N LEU A 55 -2.96 -16.05 12.81
CA LEU A 55 -1.73 -16.76 12.45
C LEU A 55 -1.95 -18.24 12.18
N ALA A 56 -2.95 -18.85 12.82
CA ALA A 56 -3.31 -20.24 12.61
C ALA A 56 -4.19 -20.48 11.36
N GLY A 57 -4.82 -19.43 10.82
CA GLY A 57 -5.81 -19.57 9.73
C GLY A 57 -7.20 -20.03 10.20
N ASP A 58 -7.43 -20.08 11.52
CA ASP A 58 -8.60 -20.70 12.15
C ASP A 58 -9.78 -19.72 12.36
N LEU A 59 -9.80 -18.60 11.64
CA LEU A 59 -10.94 -17.69 11.68
C LEU A 59 -12.16 -18.34 10.98
N PRO A 60 -13.40 -18.10 11.48
CA PRO A 60 -14.61 -18.64 10.84
C PRO A 60 -14.80 -18.26 9.38
N LYS A 61 -14.14 -17.17 8.94
CA LYS A 61 -14.20 -16.64 7.57
C LYS A 61 -13.04 -17.11 6.68
N GLY A 62 -12.10 -17.89 7.21
CA GLY A 62 -10.92 -18.40 6.51
C GLY A 62 -9.71 -17.46 6.54
N GLU A 63 -8.86 -17.56 5.52
CA GLU A 63 -7.54 -16.96 5.43
C GLU A 63 -7.55 -15.42 5.33
N ALA A 64 -7.57 -14.76 6.49
CA ALA A 64 -7.71 -13.30 6.58
C ALA A 64 -6.50 -12.53 6.03
N LEU A 65 -5.26 -12.95 6.32
CA LEU A 65 -4.06 -12.25 5.86
C LEU A 65 -3.92 -12.31 4.33
N ALA A 66 -4.19 -13.47 3.73
CA ALA A 66 -4.18 -13.63 2.27
C ALA A 66 -5.28 -12.77 1.61
N THR A 67 -6.50 -12.80 2.18
CA THR A 67 -7.63 -12.00 1.69
C THR A 67 -7.33 -10.50 1.77
N ALA A 68 -6.78 -10.03 2.89
CA ALA A 68 -6.39 -8.63 3.08
C ALA A 68 -5.25 -8.19 2.15
N ARG A 69 -4.31 -9.09 1.81
CA ARG A 69 -3.25 -8.81 0.83
C ARG A 69 -3.84 -8.48 -0.53
N VAL A 70 -4.74 -9.34 -1.02
CA VAL A 70 -5.42 -9.14 -2.30
C VAL A 70 -6.27 -7.87 -2.27
N ALA A 71 -7.04 -7.67 -1.19
CA ALA A 71 -7.86 -6.48 -1.05
C ALA A 71 -7.04 -5.18 -1.06
N GLY A 72 -5.89 -5.14 -0.39
CA GLY A 72 -4.99 -3.97 -0.43
C GLY A 72 -4.45 -3.69 -1.83
N ILE A 73 -4.04 -4.72 -2.58
CA ILE A 73 -3.59 -4.57 -3.98
C ILE A 73 -4.74 -4.07 -4.88
N LEU A 74 -5.96 -4.57 -4.67
CA LEU A 74 -7.13 -4.06 -5.39
C LEU A 74 -7.43 -2.61 -5.00
N GLY A 75 -7.35 -2.27 -3.71
CA GLY A 75 -7.51 -0.92 -3.19
C GLY A 75 -6.56 0.08 -3.85
N ALA A 76 -5.27 -0.27 -3.96
CA ALA A 76 -4.28 0.55 -4.66
C ALA A 76 -4.74 0.93 -6.08
N LYS A 77 -5.21 -0.05 -6.85
CA LYS A 77 -5.68 0.14 -8.24
C LYS A 77 -6.98 0.94 -8.35
N GLN A 78 -7.77 0.99 -7.28
CA GLN A 78 -9.05 1.71 -7.25
C GLN A 78 -8.94 3.12 -6.66
N THR A 79 -7.73 3.56 -6.27
CA THR A 79 -7.50 4.83 -5.57
C THR A 79 -8.16 6.03 -6.27
N SER A 80 -7.96 6.20 -7.58
CA SER A 80 -8.56 7.33 -8.32
C SER A 80 -10.09 7.28 -8.43
N ASN A 81 -10.70 6.11 -8.20
CA ASN A 81 -12.16 5.96 -8.16
C ASN A 81 -12.73 6.29 -6.76
N LEU A 82 -11.88 6.22 -5.73
CA LEU A 82 -12.26 6.44 -4.33
C LEU A 82 -11.91 7.86 -3.85
N ILE A 83 -10.78 8.40 -4.30
CA ILE A 83 -10.27 9.71 -3.91
C ILE A 83 -10.56 10.71 -5.05
N PRO A 84 -11.51 11.66 -4.90
CA PRO A 84 -12.10 12.40 -6.02
C PRO A 84 -11.14 13.17 -6.94
N LEU A 85 -9.99 13.59 -6.43
CA LEU A 85 -9.03 14.44 -7.16
C LEU A 85 -7.70 13.74 -7.44
N CYS A 86 -7.61 12.43 -7.19
CA CYS A 86 -6.45 11.65 -7.59
C CYS A 86 -6.46 11.43 -9.10
N HIS A 87 -5.31 11.68 -9.74
CA HIS A 87 -5.12 11.30 -11.14
C HIS A 87 -5.18 9.78 -11.29
N PRO A 88 -5.74 9.26 -12.38
CA PRO A 88 -5.58 7.86 -12.73
C PRO A 88 -4.11 7.59 -13.10
N LEU A 89 -3.49 6.58 -12.49
CA LEU A 89 -2.08 6.23 -12.71
C LEU A 89 -1.91 4.76 -13.09
N PRO A 90 -1.08 4.44 -14.10
CA PRO A 90 -0.69 3.07 -14.40
C PRO A 90 0.31 2.58 -13.34
N LEU A 91 -0.17 1.80 -12.37
CA LEU A 91 0.70 1.24 -11.32
C LEU A 91 1.61 0.16 -11.90
N SER A 92 2.90 0.24 -11.57
CA SER A 92 3.92 -0.72 -12.00
C SER A 92 4.21 -1.79 -10.94
N GLY A 93 3.65 -1.65 -9.74
CA GLY A 93 3.70 -2.67 -8.70
C GLY A 93 3.07 -2.18 -7.40
N ALA A 94 2.53 -3.12 -6.63
CA ALA A 94 2.00 -2.91 -5.29
C ALA A 94 2.30 -4.13 -4.42
N THR A 95 2.78 -3.93 -3.19
CA THR A 95 2.97 -4.98 -2.19
C THR A 95 2.25 -4.61 -0.90
N ILE A 96 1.79 -5.62 -0.17
CA ILE A 96 1.12 -5.49 1.13
C ILE A 96 1.69 -6.55 2.05
N ASP A 97 2.38 -6.14 3.10
CA ASP A 97 3.06 -7.02 4.04
C ASP A 97 2.51 -6.83 5.45
N PHE A 98 2.47 -7.92 6.20
CA PHE A 98 1.92 -7.96 7.55
C PHE A 98 3.00 -8.36 8.55
N THR A 99 3.04 -7.69 9.69
CA THR A 99 3.82 -8.07 10.86
C THR A 99 2.86 -8.20 12.02
N ALA A 100 2.63 -9.43 12.49
CA ALA A 100 1.83 -9.68 13.67
C ALA A 100 2.70 -9.50 14.92
N GLU A 101 2.17 -8.76 15.89
CA GLU A 101 2.70 -8.64 17.25
C GLU A 101 1.65 -9.18 18.24
N HIS A 102 1.90 -9.06 19.54
CA HIS A 102 1.05 -9.68 20.56
C HIS A 102 -0.43 -9.26 20.48
N ASP A 103 -0.70 -7.98 20.20
CA ASP A 103 -2.03 -7.36 20.27
C ASP A 103 -2.38 -6.56 18.99
N ARG A 104 -1.61 -6.74 17.91
CA ARG A 104 -1.82 -5.97 16.68
C ARG A 104 -1.25 -6.64 15.44
N VAL A 105 -1.75 -6.21 14.28
CA VAL A 105 -1.13 -6.48 12.98
C VAL A 105 -0.72 -5.14 12.37
N ILE A 106 0.59 -4.97 12.18
CA ILE A 106 1.14 -3.84 11.43
C ILE A 106 1.09 -4.19 9.95
N ILE A 107 0.50 -3.31 9.16
CA ILE A 107 0.32 -3.45 7.73
C ILE A 107 1.26 -2.45 7.06
N ARG A 108 2.07 -2.91 6.12
CA ARG A 108 2.91 -2.05 5.28
C ARG A 108 2.54 -2.23 3.83
N SER A 109 2.40 -1.13 3.13
CA SER A 109 2.18 -1.11 1.69
C SER A 109 3.34 -0.39 1.00
N MET A 110 3.67 -0.85 -0.20
CA MET A 110 4.54 -0.13 -1.13
C MET A 110 3.84 -0.10 -2.48
N VAL A 111 3.79 1.07 -3.10
CA VAL A 111 3.28 1.24 -4.46
C VAL A 111 4.32 1.97 -5.30
N LYS A 112 4.49 1.53 -6.55
CA LYS A 112 5.40 2.15 -7.52
C LYS A 112 4.73 2.41 -8.85
N THR A 113 5.15 3.49 -9.51
CA THR A 113 4.76 3.83 -10.89
C THR A 113 5.90 4.54 -11.62
N THR A 114 5.74 4.72 -12.91
CA THR A 114 6.48 5.71 -13.71
C THR A 114 5.46 6.73 -14.21
N GLY A 115 5.49 7.95 -13.68
CA GLY A 115 4.41 8.92 -13.89
C GLY A 115 4.76 10.36 -13.49
N VAL A 116 3.78 11.25 -13.65
CA VAL A 116 3.93 12.71 -13.47
C VAL A 116 3.56 13.22 -12.07
N THR A 117 2.88 12.41 -11.28
CA THR A 117 2.50 12.70 -9.89
C THR A 117 2.77 11.50 -8.99
N GLY A 118 2.89 11.74 -7.68
CA GLY A 118 3.22 10.74 -6.67
C GLY A 118 2.14 9.66 -6.48
N VAL A 119 2.49 8.61 -5.74
CA VAL A 119 1.63 7.46 -5.43
C VAL A 119 1.37 7.29 -3.93
N GLU A 120 1.48 8.38 -3.17
CA GLU A 120 1.23 8.41 -1.73
C GLU A 120 -0.19 7.93 -1.41
N MET A 121 -1.18 8.34 -2.21
CA MET A 121 -2.58 8.00 -2.01
C MET A 121 -2.86 6.53 -2.32
N GLU A 122 -2.19 5.95 -3.31
CA GLU A 122 -2.30 4.53 -3.63
C GLU A 122 -1.76 3.66 -2.51
N ALA A 123 -0.61 4.03 -1.94
CA ALA A 123 -0.06 3.33 -0.78
C ALA A 123 -0.99 3.44 0.44
N LEU A 124 -1.44 4.65 0.78
CA LEU A 124 -2.39 4.86 1.89
C LEU A 124 -3.68 4.07 1.71
N THR A 125 -4.26 4.10 0.51
CA THR A 125 -5.49 3.38 0.19
C THR A 125 -5.28 1.89 0.31
N ALA A 126 -4.14 1.37 -0.18
CA ALA A 126 -3.82 -0.05 -0.09
C ALA A 126 -3.72 -0.53 1.36
N ALA A 127 -2.98 0.19 2.21
CA ALA A 127 -2.87 -0.12 3.64
C ALA A 127 -4.25 -0.04 4.35
N SER A 128 -5.04 0.98 4.04
CA SER A 128 -6.36 1.20 4.63
C SER A 128 -7.35 0.10 4.27
N ILE A 129 -7.41 -0.29 2.99
CA ILE A 129 -8.31 -1.34 2.51
C ILE A 129 -7.88 -2.71 3.06
N ALA A 130 -6.58 -2.99 3.17
CA ALA A 130 -6.09 -4.19 3.83
C ALA A 130 -6.52 -4.22 5.31
N ALA A 131 -6.40 -3.10 6.03
CA ALA A 131 -6.83 -2.99 7.43
C ALA A 131 -8.34 -3.19 7.61
N LEU A 132 -9.14 -2.54 6.78
CA LEU A 132 -10.60 -2.69 6.77
C LEU A 132 -11.02 -4.14 6.46
N THR A 133 -10.29 -4.79 5.56
CA THR A 133 -10.52 -6.20 5.23
C THR A 133 -10.20 -7.11 6.41
N LEU A 134 -9.07 -6.90 7.09
CA LEU A 134 -8.78 -7.67 8.30
C LEU A 134 -9.84 -7.46 9.38
N TYR A 135 -10.29 -6.22 9.59
CA TYR A 135 -11.40 -5.94 10.50
C TYR A 135 -12.66 -6.72 10.09
N ASP A 136 -13.03 -6.72 8.80
CA ASP A 136 -14.18 -7.49 8.31
C ASP A 136 -14.07 -8.99 8.62
N MET A 137 -12.86 -9.54 8.49
CA MET A 137 -12.55 -10.94 8.75
C MET A 137 -12.60 -11.30 10.23
N ILE A 138 -12.28 -10.38 11.15
CA ILE A 138 -12.25 -10.64 12.59
C ILE A 138 -13.47 -10.15 13.37
N LYS A 139 -14.31 -9.25 12.82
CA LYS A 139 -15.38 -8.59 13.60
C LYS A 139 -16.42 -9.53 14.23
N ALA A 140 -16.48 -10.79 13.82
CA ALA A 140 -17.31 -11.80 14.45
C ALA A 140 -16.76 -12.26 15.81
N VAL A 141 -15.43 -12.26 15.98
CA VAL A 141 -14.72 -12.68 17.20
C VAL A 141 -14.17 -11.50 18.02
N ASP A 142 -13.97 -10.34 17.39
CA ASP A 142 -13.65 -9.09 18.09
C ASP A 142 -14.24 -7.86 17.40
N LYS A 143 -15.29 -7.30 18.01
CA LYS A 143 -15.94 -6.06 17.54
C LYS A 143 -15.23 -4.80 18.04
N THR A 144 -14.37 -4.92 19.05
CA THR A 144 -13.68 -3.81 19.71
C THR A 144 -12.35 -3.46 19.06
N ALA A 145 -11.90 -4.27 18.09
CA ALA A 145 -10.72 -4.00 17.30
C ALA A 145 -10.76 -2.59 16.68
N SER A 146 -9.59 -1.98 16.52
CA SER A 146 -9.46 -0.62 15.99
C SER A 146 -8.38 -0.54 14.93
N ILE A 147 -8.54 0.39 13.99
CA ILE A 147 -7.55 0.68 12.96
C ILE A 147 -6.91 2.03 13.30
N THR A 148 -5.60 2.04 13.46
CA THR A 148 -4.80 3.22 13.80
C THR A 148 -3.64 3.38 12.83
N ASP A 149 -2.84 4.43 13.03
CA ASP A 149 -1.52 4.56 12.42
C ASP A 149 -1.51 4.52 10.89
N ILE A 150 -2.57 5.04 10.26
CA ILE A 150 -2.62 5.20 8.80
C ILE A 150 -1.74 6.38 8.41
N ALA A 151 -0.59 6.11 7.80
CA ALA A 151 0.39 7.15 7.49
C ALA A 151 1.31 6.77 6.31
N VAL A 152 1.73 7.78 5.55
CA VAL A 152 2.87 7.65 4.61
C VAL A 152 4.15 7.55 5.42
N LEU A 153 4.97 6.54 5.16
CA LEU A 153 6.26 6.30 5.80
C LEU A 153 7.42 6.88 4.99
N ALA A 154 7.37 6.74 3.67
CA ALA A 154 8.40 7.24 2.77
C ALA A 154 7.83 7.47 1.38
N LYS A 155 8.47 8.35 0.62
CA LYS A 155 8.23 8.49 -0.81
C LYS A 155 9.52 8.86 -1.54
N SER A 156 9.61 8.52 -2.81
CA SER A 156 10.72 8.89 -3.68
C SER A 156 10.27 9.34 -5.06
N GLY A 157 11.10 10.20 -5.67
CA GLY A 157 10.90 10.71 -7.02
C GLY A 157 9.98 11.93 -7.15
N GLY A 158 10.05 12.57 -8.32
CA GLY A 158 9.37 13.84 -8.60
C GLY A 158 10.11 15.06 -8.06
N LYS A 159 9.51 16.24 -8.27
CA LYS A 159 10.14 17.55 -7.94
C LYS A 159 10.43 17.71 -6.44
N SER A 160 9.60 17.14 -5.56
CA SER A 160 9.79 17.25 -4.10
C SER A 160 10.96 16.43 -3.57
N GLY A 161 11.57 15.57 -4.39
CA GLY A 161 12.59 14.64 -3.95
C GLY A 161 12.06 13.56 -3.00
N ASP A 162 13.02 12.89 -2.37
CA ASP A 162 12.76 11.78 -1.46
C ASP A 162 12.43 12.31 -0.07
N TRP A 163 11.50 11.65 0.60
CA TRP A 163 11.06 11.99 1.95
C TRP A 163 10.84 10.72 2.76
N VAL A 164 11.26 10.74 4.01
CA VAL A 164 11.05 9.67 4.98
C VAL A 164 10.51 10.30 6.26
N ARG A 165 9.52 9.65 6.87
CA ARG A 165 8.96 10.07 8.15
C ARG A 165 10.02 9.90 9.24
N GLU A 166 10.29 10.98 9.98
CA GLU A 166 11.29 11.02 11.06
C GLU A 166 10.82 10.24 12.30
N ASP A 167 9.53 10.28 12.59
CA ASP A 167 8.93 9.53 13.70
C ASP A 167 8.48 8.16 13.20
N GLY A 168 9.30 7.15 13.44
CA GLY A 168 8.91 5.76 13.22
C GLY A 168 7.69 5.44 14.06
N VAL A 169 6.52 5.33 13.42
CA VAL A 169 5.30 4.88 14.11
C VAL A 169 5.60 3.50 14.71
N ASN A 170 5.67 3.44 16.03
CA ASN A 170 5.95 2.25 16.86
C ASN A 170 7.37 1.64 16.75
N GLY A 171 8.43 2.46 16.70
CA GLY A 171 9.79 2.00 17.06
C GLY A 171 10.45 1.01 16.10
N GLN A 172 9.88 0.79 14.92
CA GLN A 172 10.51 0.03 13.84
C GLN A 172 11.03 0.99 12.78
N SER A 173 12.30 0.82 12.38
CA SER A 173 12.95 1.64 11.36
C SER A 173 12.07 1.80 10.11
N ALA A 174 11.88 3.05 9.70
CA ALA A 174 11.14 3.45 8.50
C ALA A 174 11.84 3.05 7.19
N ALA A 175 13.02 2.41 7.25
CA ALA A 175 13.76 1.97 6.08
C ALA A 175 12.97 0.88 5.32
N PRO A 176 12.53 1.15 4.08
CA PRO A 176 11.88 0.14 3.27
C PRO A 176 12.84 -1.02 3.01
N ARG A 177 12.37 -2.25 3.20
CA ARG A 177 13.05 -3.42 2.63
C ARG A 177 12.71 -3.46 1.14
N ASP A 178 13.64 -3.05 0.30
CA ASP A 178 13.51 -3.15 -1.14
C ASP A 178 13.34 -4.63 -1.53
N LEU A 179 12.27 -4.94 -2.27
CA LEU A 179 11.98 -6.31 -2.74
C LEU A 179 12.96 -6.82 -3.80
N ALA A 180 13.98 -6.03 -4.17
CA ALA A 180 14.95 -6.38 -5.21
C ALA A 180 15.88 -7.55 -4.82
N SER A 181 15.82 -8.06 -3.59
CA SER A 181 16.73 -9.13 -3.12
C SER A 181 16.06 -10.44 -2.70
N GLN A 182 14.77 -10.66 -3.01
CA GLN A 182 14.15 -11.97 -2.80
C GLN A 182 14.19 -12.77 -4.10
N THR A 183 15.32 -13.42 -4.35
CA THR A 183 15.39 -14.55 -5.28
C THR A 183 14.64 -15.70 -4.60
N GLU A 184 13.50 -16.12 -5.17
CA GLU A 184 12.85 -17.37 -4.76
C GLU A 184 13.83 -18.54 -4.96
N PRO A 185 13.97 -19.49 -4.02
CA PRO A 185 14.71 -20.70 -4.30
C PRO A 185 13.97 -21.47 -5.41
N ALA A 186 14.68 -21.79 -6.48
CA ALA A 186 14.15 -22.58 -7.58
C ALA A 186 13.54 -23.88 -7.04
N HIS A 187 12.24 -24.06 -7.22
CA HIS A 187 11.60 -25.35 -7.07
C HIS A 187 12.08 -26.27 -8.20
N THR A 188 13.13 -27.06 -7.94
CA THR A 188 13.49 -28.18 -8.78
C THR A 188 12.42 -29.26 -8.61
N HIS A 189 11.49 -29.34 -9.57
CA HIS A 189 10.66 -30.52 -9.75
C HIS A 189 11.55 -31.67 -10.25
N GLU A 190 12.05 -32.47 -9.31
CA GLU A 190 12.65 -33.76 -9.62
C GLU A 190 11.52 -34.76 -9.91
N THR A 191 11.14 -34.89 -11.18
CA THR A 191 10.28 -35.97 -11.65
C THR A 191 11.05 -37.29 -11.59
N ALA A 192 10.82 -38.06 -10.54
CA ALA A 192 11.26 -39.45 -10.45
C ALA A 192 10.47 -40.31 -11.46
N HIS A 193 11.07 -40.57 -12.62
CA HIS A 193 10.59 -41.56 -13.58
C HIS A 193 11.16 -42.93 -13.17
N GLN A 194 10.32 -43.80 -12.60
CA GLN A 194 10.68 -45.21 -12.40
C GLN A 194 10.57 -45.96 -13.73
N PRO A 195 11.62 -46.66 -14.19
CA PRO A 195 11.48 -47.58 -15.32
C PRO A 195 10.83 -48.89 -14.84
N GLY A 196 9.73 -49.27 -15.49
CA GLY A 196 9.04 -50.53 -15.27
C GLY A 196 9.88 -51.72 -15.74
N THR A 197 9.99 -52.73 -14.87
CA THR A 197 10.57 -54.03 -15.18
C THR A 197 9.60 -54.83 -16.05
N VAL A 198 10.03 -55.20 -17.25
CA VAL A 198 9.39 -56.23 -18.07
C VAL A 198 10.00 -57.57 -17.68
N ALA A 199 9.19 -58.48 -17.14
CA ALA A 199 9.56 -59.88 -16.98
C ALA A 199 8.87 -60.72 -18.07
N GLN A 200 9.67 -61.56 -18.73
CA GLN A 200 9.21 -62.72 -19.51
C GLN A 200 8.79 -63.86 -18.60
#